data_AF-A0A9E9M216-F1
#
_entry.id   AF-A0A9E9M216-F1
#
_cell.length_a   1.000
_cell.length_b   1.000
_cell.length_c   1.000
_cell.angle_alpha   90.00
_cell.angle_beta   90.00
_cell.angle_gamma   90.00
#
_symmetry.space_group_name_H-M   'P 1'
#
loop_
_entity.id
_entity.type
_entity.pdbx_description
1 polymer ?
#
loop_
_entity_poly.entity_id
_entity_poly.type
_entity_poly.pdbx_seq_one_letter_code
_entity_poly.pdbx_strand_id
1 'polypeptide(L)'
;MIRLVDPFGQHLPVGSQAFLLSGEMSYVGMDGLAYFEDIPKDSRLNIRLPNGKSCQTEVFFSDQAQNRQAHLIGPLTCFPE
;
A
#
# COMPACT_ATOMS: atom_id res chain seq x y z
N MET A 1 7.12 4.93 -0.21
CA MET A 1 5.88 4.90 0.60
C MET A 1 4.68 4.75 -0.31
N ILE A 2 3.60 4.13 0.15
CA ILE A 2 2.42 3.81 -0.65
C ILE A 2 1.18 4.41 0.01
N ARG A 3 0.41 5.21 -0.73
CA ARG A 3 -0.89 5.71 -0.28
C ARG A 3 -1.97 4.68 -0.62
N LEU A 4 -2.69 4.23 0.40
CA LEU A 4 -3.72 3.21 0.30
C LEU A 4 -5.10 3.81 0.60
N VAL A 5 -6.05 3.56 -0.28
CA VAL A 5 -7.44 4.00 -0.14
C VAL A 5 -8.41 2.83 -0.31
N ASP A 6 -9.61 2.98 0.23
CA ASP A 6 -10.74 2.09 -0.02
C ASP A 6 -11.38 2.38 -1.41
N PRO A 7 -12.37 1.57 -1.86
CA PRO A 7 -13.05 1.80 -3.14
C PRO A 7 -13.82 3.13 -3.25
N PHE A 8 -14.04 3.83 -2.13
CA PHE A 8 -14.65 5.16 -2.09
C PHE A 8 -13.61 6.29 -2.09
N GLY A 9 -12.31 5.95 -2.17
CA GLY A 9 -11.20 6.91 -2.17
C GLY A 9 -10.81 7.42 -0.77
N GLN A 10 -11.37 6.85 0.30
CA GLN A 10 -10.99 7.22 1.66
C GLN A 10 -9.71 6.50 2.07
N HIS A 11 -8.82 7.17 2.80
CA HIS A 11 -7.61 6.53 3.33
C HIS A 11 -7.98 5.27 4.12
N LEU A 12 -7.19 4.20 3.93
CA LEU A 12 -7.37 3.01 4.75
C LEU A 12 -7.17 3.36 6.24
N PRO A 13 -7.89 2.67 7.15
CA PRO A 13 -7.81 2.96 8.57
C PRO A 13 -6.39 2.84 9.14
N VAL A 14 -6.07 3.71 10.09
CA VAL A 14 -4.83 3.63 10.87
C VAL A 14 -4.69 2.25 11.51
N GLY A 15 -3.48 1.69 11.45
CA GLY A 15 -3.18 0.37 11.99
C GLY A 15 -3.53 -0.80 11.07
N SER A 16 -4.06 -0.54 9.86
CA SER A 16 -4.12 -1.57 8.82
C SER A 16 -2.71 -2.09 8.53
N GLN A 17 -2.57 -3.40 8.31
CA GLN A 17 -1.29 -4.05 8.05
C GLN A 17 -1.18 -4.37 6.56
N ALA A 18 -0.18 -3.83 5.89
CA ALA A 18 0.07 -4.04 4.47
C ALA A 18 1.28 -4.99 4.31
N PHE A 19 1.08 -6.08 3.56
CA PHE A 19 2.04 -7.17 3.38
C PHE A 19 2.43 -7.28 1.91
N LEU A 20 3.74 -7.28 1.65
CA LEU A 20 4.29 -7.68 0.36
C LEU A 20 4.47 -9.20 0.31
N LEU A 21 4.50 -9.76 -0.90
CA LEU A 21 4.79 -11.19 -1.10
C LEU A 21 6.21 -11.59 -0.65
N SER A 22 7.13 -10.63 -0.55
CA SER A 22 8.46 -10.83 0.03
C SER A 22 8.42 -11.15 1.53
N GLY A 23 7.30 -10.93 2.21
CA GLY A 23 7.15 -11.04 3.66
C GLY A 23 7.39 -9.73 4.41
N GLU A 24 7.82 -8.66 3.72
CA GLU A 24 7.89 -7.33 4.32
C GLU A 24 6.49 -6.82 4.69
N MET A 25 6.39 -6.18 5.84
CA MET A 25 5.12 -5.67 6.38
C MET A 25 5.30 -4.25 6.89
N SER A 26 4.26 -3.44 6.67
CA SER A 26 4.17 -2.09 7.19
C SER A 26 2.78 -1.76 7.71
N TYR A 27 2.71 -0.79 8.62
CA TYR A 27 1.44 -0.28 9.13
C TYR A 27 1.01 0.97 8.36
N VAL A 28 -0.29 1.10 8.13
CA VAL A 28 -0.91 2.31 7.59
C VAL A 28 -1.00 3.37 8.69
N GLY A 29 -0.35 4.51 8.45
CA GLY A 29 -0.40 5.69 9.32
C GLY A 29 -1.62 6.60 9.07
N MET A 30 -1.67 7.73 9.77
CA MET A 30 -2.80 8.70 9.71
C MET A 30 -3.08 9.23 8.31
N ASP A 31 -2.06 9.36 7.46
CA ASP A 31 -2.19 9.86 6.10
C ASP A 31 -2.56 8.78 5.08
N GLY A 32 -2.96 7.58 5.52
CA GLY A 32 -3.21 6.44 4.64
C GLY A 32 -1.94 5.90 3.99
N LEU A 33 -0.77 6.18 4.58
CA LEU A 33 0.54 5.82 4.03
C LEU A 33 1.13 4.59 4.72
N ALA A 34 1.68 3.67 3.93
CA ALA A 34 2.53 2.57 4.38
C ALA A 34 3.96 2.75 3.85
N TYR A 35 4.95 2.58 4.71
CA TYR A 35 6.37 2.70 4.34
C TYR A 35 6.97 1.31 4.13
N PHE A 36 7.61 1.12 2.97
CA PHE A 36 8.40 -0.05 2.64
C PHE A 36 9.78 0.44 2.20
N GLU A 37 10.83 -0.29 2.57
CA GLU A 37 12.20 0.05 2.18
C GLU A 37 12.42 -0.16 0.69
N ASP A 38 11.94 -1.31 0.19
CA ASP A 38 11.95 -1.65 -1.22
C ASP A 38 10.54 -2.05 -1.67
N ILE A 39 10.08 -1.46 -2.77
CA ILE A 39 8.76 -1.75 -3.32
C ILE A 39 9.00 -2.37 -4.68
N PRO A 40 8.80 -3.68 -4.83
CA PRO A 40 8.94 -4.32 -6.11
C PRO A 40 7.92 -3.75 -7.10
N LYS A 41 8.39 -3.41 -8.29
CA LYS A 41 7.54 -3.07 -9.43
C LYS A 41 6.68 -4.29 -9.81
N ASP A 42 5.45 -4.04 -10.24
CA ASP A 42 4.51 -5.07 -10.70
C ASP A 42 4.26 -6.14 -9.62
N SER A 43 3.95 -5.68 -8.41
CA SER A 43 3.73 -6.54 -7.24
C SER A 43 2.31 -6.44 -6.68
N ARG A 44 1.99 -7.27 -5.69
CA ARG A 44 0.71 -7.24 -4.99
C ARG A 44 0.91 -6.94 -3.50
N LEU A 45 0.01 -6.13 -2.97
CA LEU A 45 -0.14 -5.89 -1.54
C LEU A 45 -1.40 -6.58 -1.03
N ASN A 46 -1.24 -7.35 0.03
CA ASN A 46 -2.35 -7.85 0.84
C ASN A 46 -2.48 -6.97 2.06
N ILE A 47 -3.67 -6.47 2.35
CA ILE A 47 -3.93 -5.58 3.48
C ILE A 47 -4.90 -6.26 4.43
N ARG A 48 -4.53 -6.33 5.71
CA ARG A 48 -5.43 -6.71 6.79
C ARG A 48 -5.92 -5.46 7.52
N LEU A 49 -7.23 -5.30 7.56
CA LEU A 49 -7.90 -4.16 8.20
C LEU A 49 -8.07 -4.41 9.73
N PRO A 50 -8.18 -3.35 10.54
CA PRO A 50 -8.40 -3.48 11.99
C PRO A 50 -9.68 -4.23 12.37
N ASN A 51 -10.68 -4.24 11.49
CA ASN A 51 -11.93 -4.99 11.68
C ASN A 51 -11.81 -6.49 11.37
N GLY A 52 -10.61 -6.98 11.04
CA GLY A 52 -10.33 -8.38 10.72
C GLY A 52 -10.60 -8.78 9.26
N LYS A 53 -11.14 -7.88 8.43
CA LYS A 53 -11.28 -8.12 6.98
C LYS A 53 -9.94 -7.95 6.26
N SER A 54 -9.88 -8.46 5.04
CA SER A 54 -8.73 -8.30 4.14
C SER A 54 -9.15 -7.63 2.83
N CYS A 55 -8.21 -6.95 2.20
CA CYS A 55 -8.34 -6.42 0.85
C CYS A 55 -6.99 -6.49 0.12
N GLN A 56 -7.00 -6.38 -1.20
CA GLN A 56 -5.81 -6.48 -2.04
C GLN A 56 -5.71 -5.29 -3.00
N THR A 57 -4.48 -4.94 -3.37
CA THR A 57 -4.20 -3.98 -4.44
C THR A 57 -2.94 -4.37 -5.19
N GLU A 58 -2.83 -3.93 -6.44
CA GLU A 58 -1.67 -4.17 -7.28
C GLU A 58 -0.83 -2.89 -7.41
N VAL A 59 0.49 -3.07 -7.43
CA VAL A 59 1.48 -2.01 -7.44
C VAL A 59 2.12 -1.98 -8.83
N PHE A 60 1.82 -0.94 -9.59
CA PHE A 60 2.42 -0.68 -10.90
C PHE A 60 2.96 0.75 -10.94
N PHE A 61 4.22 0.93 -11.35
CA PHE A 61 4.82 2.25 -11.53
C PHE A 61 5.92 2.21 -12.60
N SER A 62 6.13 3.31 -13.31
CA SER A 62 7.15 3.43 -14.36
C SER A 62 8.54 3.76 -13.80
N ASP A 63 9.60 3.22 -14.40
CA ASP A 63 11.00 3.38 -13.93
C ASP A 63 11.51 4.84 -13.95
N GLN A 64 10.81 5.76 -14.64
CA GLN A 64 11.05 7.21 -14.58
C GLN A 64 10.91 7.78 -13.15
N ALA A 65 10.27 7.03 -12.25
CA ALA A 65 10.12 7.33 -10.84
C ALA A 65 11.31 6.86 -9.97
N GLN A 66 12.48 6.52 -10.54
CA GLN A 66 13.63 6.06 -9.73
C GLN A 66 14.61 7.16 -9.32
N ASN A 67 14.43 8.41 -9.76
CA ASN A 67 15.39 9.47 -9.46
C ASN A 67 14.96 10.35 -8.27
N ARG A 68 15.64 10.12 -7.13
CA ARG A 68 15.75 10.94 -5.90
C ARG A 68 14.55 10.97 -4.94
N GLN A 69 14.78 10.38 -3.76
CA GLN A 69 14.18 10.66 -2.45
C GLN A 69 12.66 10.42 -2.33
N ALA A 70 12.32 9.24 -1.80
CA ALA A 70 10.99 8.87 -1.29
C ALA A 70 9.83 9.05 -2.28
N HIS A 71 9.81 8.24 -3.34
CA HIS A 71 8.65 8.19 -4.21
C HIS A 71 7.41 7.71 -3.44
N LEU A 72 6.39 8.56 -3.48
CA LEU A 72 5.04 8.24 -3.06
C LEU A 72 4.36 7.49 -4.22
N ILE A 73 3.98 6.25 -3.99
CA ILE A 73 3.20 5.44 -4.93
C ILE A 73 1.72 5.54 -4.56
N GLY A 74 0.87 5.69 -5.58
CA GLY A 74 -0.58 5.72 -5.40
C GLY A 74 -1.19 7.13 -5.50
N PRO A 75 -2.47 7.28 -5.11
CA PRO A 75 -3.25 6.35 -4.30
C PRO A 75 -3.55 5.01 -5.02
N LEU A 76 -3.34 3.91 -4.30
CA LEU A 76 -3.72 2.56 -4.74
C LEU A 76 -5.01 2.16 -4.01
N THR A 77 -5.98 1.71 -4.78
CA THR A 77 -7.29 1.31 -4.26
C THR A 77 -7.25 -0.14 -3.81
N CYS A 78 -7.64 -0.39 -2.56
CA CYS A 78 -7.75 -1.71 -1.98
C CYS A 78 -9.15 -2.28 -2.21
N PHE A 79 -9.25 -3.42 -2.87
CA PHE A 79 -10.52 -4.10 -3.10
C PHE A 79 -10.65 -5.32 -2.18
N PRO A 80 -11.84 -5.60 -1.61
CA PRO A 80 -12.05 -6.81 -0.81
C PRO A 80 -11.61 -8.07 -1.57
N GLU A 81 -11.00 -9.01 -0.84
CA GLU A 81 -10.76 -10.38 -1.33
C GLU A 81 -12.06 -11.11 -1.67
#